data_AF-V7GVC5-F1
#
_entry.id   AF-V7GVC5-F1
#
_cell.length_a   1.000
_cell.length_b   1.000
_cell.length_c   1.000
_cell.angle_alpha   90.00
_cell.angle_beta   90.00
_cell.angle_gamma   90.00
#
_symmetry.space_group_name_H-M   'P 1'
#
loop_
_entity.id
_entity.type
_entity.pdbx_description
1 polymer ?
#
loop_
_entity_poly.entity_id
_entity_poly.type
_entity_poly.pdbx_seq_one_letter_code
_entity_poly.pdbx_strand_id
1 'polypeptide(L)' 'MPTGPKGQKRPADVIGNAVRVMRIATGDEDDTVIDDGKDPAAKALGAKGGKKRAENMTPERRAEIAKKAAEKRWAKT' A
#
# COMPACT_ATOMS: atom_id res chain seq x y z
N MET A 1 8.34 -3.95 10.75
CA MET A 1 7.56 -2.85 11.37
C MET A 1 6.11 -3.31 11.48
N PRO A 2 5.47 -3.21 12.66
CA PRO A 2 4.06 -3.49 12.77
C PRO A 2 3.24 -2.49 11.95
N THR A 3 2.22 -2.97 11.27
CA THR A 3 1.33 -2.17 10.41
C THR A 3 -0.12 -2.44 10.78
N GLY A 4 -0.96 -1.40 10.68
CA GLY A 4 -2.39 -1.58 10.81
C GLY A 4 -3.07 -2.06 9.51
N PRO A 5 -4.40 -2.24 9.53
CA PRO A 5 -5.14 -2.84 8.42
C PRO A 5 -5.06 -2.08 7.08
N LYS A 6 -4.72 -0.78 7.09
CA LYS A 6 -4.51 0.07 5.90
C LYS A 6 -3.03 0.27 5.58
N GLY A 7 -2.13 -0.53 6.18
CA GLY A 7 -0.69 -0.33 6.06
C GLY A 7 -0.16 0.88 6.84
N GLN A 8 -0.97 1.47 7.72
CA GLN A 8 -0.53 2.57 8.58
C GLN A 8 0.59 2.10 9.50
N LYS A 9 1.65 2.92 9.61
CA LYS A 9 2.78 2.62 10.49
C LYS A 9 2.30 2.56 11.94
N ARG A 10 2.74 1.54 12.68
CA ARG A 10 2.56 1.44 14.13
C ARG A 10 3.87 1.70 14.85
N PRO A 11 3.82 2.14 16.12
CA PRO A 11 4.99 2.19 16.98
C PRO A 11 5.71 0.84 16.93
N ALA A 12 7.04 0.86 16.75
CA ALA A 12 7.83 -0.35 16.64
C ALA A 12 8.09 -0.98 18.02
N ASP A 13 8.04 -0.16 19.07
CA ASP A 13 8.27 -0.58 20.44
C ASP A 13 7.03 -1.27 21.03
N VAL A 14 7.27 -2.21 21.94
CA VAL A 14 6.23 -3.08 22.50
C VAL A 14 5.24 -2.28 23.34
N ILE A 15 5.72 -1.29 24.11
CA ILE A 15 4.89 -0.49 25.02
C ILE A 15 3.95 0.43 24.23
N GLY A 16 4.48 1.20 23.28
CA GLY A 16 3.71 2.09 22.41
C GLY A 16 2.71 1.34 21.56
N ASN A 17 3.05 0.14 21.09
CA ASN A 17 2.10 -0.71 20.37
C ASN A 17 0.99 -1.24 21.31
N ALA A 18 1.31 -1.64 22.54
CA ALA A 18 0.30 -2.07 23.52
C ALA A 18 -0.68 -0.94 23.89
N VAL A 19 -0.18 0.28 24.11
CA VAL A 19 -1.01 1.48 24.34
C VAL A 19 -1.93 1.74 23.15
N ARG A 20 -1.40 1.61 21.93
CA ARG A 20 -2.21 1.79 20.72
C ARG A 20 -3.32 0.74 20.60
N VAL A 21 -3.01 -0.54 20.86
CA VAL A 21 -4.00 -1.61 20.87
C VAL A 21 -5.08 -1.36 21.93
N MET A 22 -4.70 -0.90 23.12
CA MET A 22 -5.65 -0.52 24.17
C MET A 22 -6.62 0.58 23.68
N ARG A 23 -6.10 1.66 23.10
CA ARG A 23 -6.93 2.78 22.57
C ARG A 23 -7.91 2.33 21.48
N ILE A 24 -7.48 1.40 20.64
CA ILE A 24 -8.36 0.81 19.63
C ILE A 24 -9.48 0.00 20.29
N ALA A 25 -9.14 -0.81 21.29
CA ALA A 25 -10.11 -1.63 22.01
C ALA A 25 -11.10 -0.81 22.84
N THR A 26 -10.70 0.36 23.34
CA THR A 26 -11.57 1.30 24.08
C THR A 26 -12.40 2.20 23.17
N GLY A 27 -12.11 2.24 21.87
CA GLY A 27 -12.76 3.12 20.91
C GLY A 27 -12.21 4.55 20.88
N ASP A 28 -11.07 4.80 21.53
CA ASP A 28 -10.36 6.09 21.45
C ASP A 28 -9.68 6.29 20.09
N GLU A 29 -9.31 5.20 19.41
CA GLU A 29 -8.74 5.20 18.06
C GLU A 29 -9.47 4.20 17.14
N ASP A 30 -9.77 4.62 15.91
CA ASP A 30 -10.35 3.73 14.90
C ASP A 30 -9.28 2.84 14.23
N ASP A 31 -9.58 1.54 14.12
CA ASP A 31 -8.74 0.57 13.38
C ASP A 31 -9.57 -0.26 12.40
N THR A 32 -10.72 0.26 11.99
CA THR A 32 -11.64 -0.43 11.08
C THR A 32 -11.16 -0.37 9.64
N VAL A 33 -11.29 -1.51 8.94
CA VAL A 33 -11.19 -1.55 7.49
C VAL A 33 -12.48 -0.96 6.94
N ILE A 34 -12.45 0.33 6.61
CA ILE A 34 -13.52 0.97 5.85
C ILE A 34 -13.55 0.30 4.47
N ASP A 35 -14.70 -0.28 4.12
CA ASP A 35 -14.95 -0.76 2.76
C ASP A 35 -14.75 0.41 1.79
N ASP A 36 -13.84 0.25 0.83
CA ASP A 36 -13.58 1.29 -0.16
C ASP A 36 -14.69 1.39 -1.22
N GLY A 37 -15.79 0.65 -1.03
CA GLY A 37 -16.97 0.60 -1.91
C GLY A 37 -16.67 -0.10 -3.23
N LYS A 38 -15.53 -0.78 -3.32
CA LYS A 38 -15.07 -1.44 -4.54
C LYS A 38 -15.47 -2.89 -4.53
N ASP A 39 -15.94 -3.38 -5.68
CA ASP A 39 -16.21 -4.79 -5.89
C ASP A 39 -14.99 -5.65 -5.49
N PRO A 40 -15.13 -6.55 -4.49
CA PRO A 40 -14.06 -7.42 -4.03
C PRO A 40 -13.46 -8.28 -5.14
N ALA A 41 -14.28 -8.74 -6.10
CA ALA A 41 -13.82 -9.55 -7.23
C ALA A 41 -12.95 -8.72 -8.18
N ALA A 42 -13.36 -7.47 -8.47
CA ALA A 42 -12.57 -6.56 -9.29
C ALA A 42 -11.21 -6.23 -8.63
N LYS A 43 -11.20 -6.03 -7.31
CA LYS A 43 -9.98 -5.80 -6.51
C LYS A 43 -9.02 -6.98 -6.59
N ALA A 44 -9.54 -8.20 -6.43
CA ALA A 44 -8.76 -9.43 -6.54
C ALA A 44 -8.16 -9.61 -7.96
N LEU A 45 -8.96 -9.37 -9.00
CA LEU A 45 -8.51 -9.45 -10.39
C LEU A 45 -7.43 -8.40 -10.71
N GLY A 46 -7.61 -7.16 -10.27
CA GLY A 46 -6.63 -6.09 -10.44
C GLY A 46 -5.29 -6.42 -9.79
N ALA A 47 -5.30 -6.93 -8.56
CA ALA A 47 -4.09 -7.37 -7.86
C ALA A 47 -3.37 -8.51 -8.61
N LYS A 48 -4.13 -9.50 -9.10
CA LYS A 48 -3.58 -10.62 -9.89
C LYS A 48 -2.95 -10.15 -11.20
N GLY A 49 -3.63 -9.24 -11.92
CA GLY A 49 -3.12 -8.67 -13.17
C GLY A 49 -1.84 -7.86 -12.96
N GLY A 50 -1.81 -7.01 -11.94
CA GLY A 50 -0.63 -6.23 -11.57
C GLY A 50 0.57 -7.10 -11.22
N LYS A 51 0.36 -8.14 -10.42
CA LYS A 51 1.42 -9.11 -10.05
C LYS A 51 1.99 -9.81 -11.28
N LYS A 52 1.12 -10.38 -12.13
CA LYS A 52 1.57 -11.08 -13.35
C LYS A 52 2.33 -10.16 -14.31
N ARG A 53 1.90 -8.89 -14.43
CA ARG A 53 2.62 -7.89 -15.22
C ARG A 53 4.01 -7.60 -14.66
N ALA A 54 4.15 -7.51 -13.34
CA ALA A 54 5.43 -7.26 -12.69
C ALA A 54 6.39 -8.44 -12.87
N GLU A 55 5.90 -9.66 -12.70
CA GLU A 55 6.67 -10.90 -12.93
C GLU A 55 7.18 -11.01 -14.37
N ASN A 56 6.34 -10.66 -15.35
CA ASN A 56 6.69 -10.72 -16.76
C ASN A 56 7.59 -9.57 -17.25
N MET A 57 7.90 -8.58 -16.41
CA MET A 57 8.65 -7.40 -16.84
C MET A 57 10.15 -7.56 -16.59
N THR A 58 10.92 -7.50 -17.67
CA THR A 58 12.39 -7.54 -17.58
C THR A 58 12.94 -6.28 -16.90
N PRO A 59 14.14 -6.35 -16.28
CA PRO A 59 14.80 -5.18 -15.69
C PRO A 59 15.02 -4.04 -16.68
N GLU A 60 15.36 -4.35 -17.93
CA GLU A 60 15.62 -3.37 -18.99
C GLU A 60 14.33 -2.63 -19.36
N ARG A 61 13.23 -3.38 -19.50
CA ARG A 61 11.91 -2.79 -19.78
C ARG A 61 11.44 -1.91 -18.62
N ARG A 62 11.72 -2.29 -17.37
CA ARG A 62 11.46 -1.44 -16.19
C ARG A 62 12.26 -0.14 -16.25
N ALA A 63 13.55 -0.22 -16.57
CA ALA A 63 14.43 0.94 -16.68
C ALA A 63 13.99 1.89 -17.80
N GLU A 64 13.60 1.37 -18.96
CA GLU A 64 13.09 2.16 -20.09
C GLU A 64 11.82 2.93 -19.71
N ILE A 65 10.86 2.28 -19.05
CA ILE A 65 9.63 2.91 -18.59
C ILE A 65 9.94 4.02 -17.57
N ALA A 66 10.86 3.77 -16.64
CA ALA A 66 11.27 4.75 -15.63
C ALA A 66 11.92 5.99 -16.27
N LYS A 67 12.82 5.79 -17.24
CA LYS A 67 13.46 6.89 -17.98
C LYS A 67 12.43 7.76 -18.70
N LYS A 68 11.51 7.13 -19.45
CA LYS A 68 10.41 7.84 -20.15
C LYS A 68 9.51 8.61 -19.19
N ALA A 69 9.22 8.05 -18.01
CA ALA A 69 8.43 8.73 -16.99
C ALA A 69 9.16 9.95 -16.42
N ALA A 70 10.47 9.85 -16.16
CA ALA A 70 11.30 10.95 -15.71
C ALA A 70 11.38 12.07 -16.75
N GLU A 71 11.67 11.74 -18.02
CA GLU A 71 11.71 12.71 -19.12
C GLU A 71 10.40 13.51 -19.21
N LYS A 72 9.24 12.84 -19.17
CA LYS A 72 7.93 13.52 -19.19
C LYS A 72 7.70 14.41 -17.97
N ARG A 73 8.15 14.00 -16.79
CA ARG A 73 8.01 14.78 -15.55
C ARG A 73 8.83 16.06 -15.62
N TRP A 74 10.06 15.98 -16.11
CA TRP A 74 11.01 17.10 -16.14
C TRP A 74 10.87 17.98 -17.39
N ALA A 75 10.24 17.52 -18.46
CA ALA A 75 9.96 18.32 -19.65
C ALA A 75 8.82 19.35 -19.46
N LYS A 76 8.11 19.30 -18.33
CA LYS A 76 7.02 20.24 -17.98
C LYS A 76 7.46 21.39 -17.07
N THR A 77 8.75 21.44 -16.76
CA THR A 77 9.47 22.57 -16.15
C THR A 77 10.24 23.28 -17.24
#